data_AF-A0A0F8ZRJ8-F1
#
_entry.id   AF-A0A0F8ZRJ8-F1
#
_cell.length_a   1.000
_cell.length_b   1.000
_cell.length_c   1.000
_cell.angle_alpha   90.00
_cell.angle_beta   90.00
_cell.angle_gamma   90.00
#
_symmetry.space_group_name_H-M   'P 1'
#
loop_
_entity.id
_entity.type
_entity.pdbx_description
1 polymer ?
#
loop_
_entity_poly.entity_id
_entity_poly.type
_entity_poly.pdbx_seq_one_letter_code
_entity_poly.pdbx_strand_id
1 'polypeptide(L)'
;MLTETEVRHKAYKLMIDNNPRNIAFNAYNQMYKSGWELPFEIRQLAWIQKVINSDPFDAVQTGVRIIATIPMSIRYQPLAPGLVNRERAGVIEKVCKWQIKSANRRRSRTIEGEMARMALLYDMCAVKTVDLEYEIKHKTLINADSKREEAALALGRFMIVPYDSRDVYPIWSNIGLEGVLVVQHRRAQEILDEFGDKATQHVELAKLALEPHDSDWVTYYDYTDSDTRSIWVDEGRTFATPADGIGRWTIDHGKNPLSFLNWSIKGGSELE
;
A
#
# COMPACT_ATOMS: atom_id res chain seq x y z
N MET A 1 11.61 -18.37 10.85
CA MET A 1 10.68 -18.40 9.70
C MET A 1 9.35 -18.89 10.22
N LEU A 2 8.32 -18.07 10.08
CA LEU A 2 6.96 -18.41 10.49
C LEU A 2 6.34 -19.35 9.45
N THR A 3 5.50 -20.28 9.89
CA THR A 3 4.67 -21.10 9.01
C THR A 3 3.55 -20.27 8.39
N GLU A 4 2.98 -20.72 7.27
CA GLU A 4 1.82 -20.06 6.62
C GLU A 4 0.69 -19.79 7.62
N THR A 5 0.33 -20.80 8.43
CA THR A 5 -0.72 -20.68 9.43
C THR A 5 -0.44 -19.61 10.48
N GLU A 6 0.81 -19.53 10.96
CA GLU A 6 1.22 -18.51 11.93
C GLU A 6 1.18 -17.11 11.33
N VAL A 7 1.66 -16.94 10.09
CA VAL A 7 1.61 -15.64 9.39
C VAL A 7 0.18 -15.15 9.25
N ARG A 8 -0.73 -16.03 8.81
CA ARG A 8 -2.14 -15.64 8.62
C ARG A 8 -2.84 -15.37 9.95
N HIS A 9 -2.58 -16.16 11.00
CA HIS A 9 -3.11 -15.86 12.34
C HIS A 9 -2.62 -14.50 12.85
N LYS A 10 -1.33 -14.20 12.66
CA LYS A 10 -0.75 -12.89 12.99
C LYS A 10 -1.39 -11.76 12.19
N ALA A 11 -1.62 -11.96 10.89
CA ALA A 11 -2.28 -10.99 10.02
C ALA A 11 -3.72 -10.69 10.47
N TYR A 12 -4.51 -11.72 10.77
CA TYR A 12 -5.88 -11.53 11.26
C TYR A 12 -5.91 -10.83 12.61
N LYS A 13 -5.04 -11.24 13.53
CA LYS A 13 -4.91 -10.57 14.83
C LYS A 13 -4.61 -9.08 14.63
N LEU A 14 -3.67 -8.75 13.74
CA LEU A 14 -3.32 -7.37 13.43
C LEU A 14 -4.52 -6.58 12.88
N MET A 15 -5.35 -7.18 12.02
CA MET A 15 -6.55 -6.54 11.50
C MET A 15 -7.61 -6.31 12.58
N ILE A 16 -7.79 -7.26 13.50
CA ILE A 16 -8.73 -7.16 14.63
C ILE A 16 -8.27 -6.08 15.61
N ASP A 17 -7.00 -6.10 15.99
CA ASP A 17 -6.41 -5.13 16.94
C ASP A 17 -6.51 -3.70 16.37
N ASN A 18 -6.41 -3.54 15.04
CA ASN A 18 -6.54 -2.26 14.35
C ASN A 18 -7.99 -1.90 13.92
N ASN A 19 -9.00 -2.62 14.41
CA ASN A 19 -10.40 -2.33 14.04
C ASN A 19 -10.84 -0.90 14.40
N PRO A 20 -10.51 -0.32 15.57
CA PRO A 20 -10.86 1.08 15.88
C PRO A 20 -10.29 2.07 14.86
N ARG A 21 -9.02 1.87 14.47
CA ARG A 21 -8.35 2.66 13.44
C ARG A 21 -9.06 2.53 12.09
N ASN A 22 -9.44 1.33 11.70
CA ASN A 22 -10.17 1.08 10.45
C ASN A 22 -11.54 1.78 10.41
N ILE A 23 -12.27 1.77 11.53
CA ILE A 23 -13.54 2.50 11.68
C ILE A 23 -13.30 4.01 11.50
N ALA A 24 -12.30 4.57 12.17
CA ALA A 24 -11.94 5.98 12.06
C ALA A 24 -11.56 6.36 10.62
N PHE A 25 -10.67 5.60 9.98
CA PHE A 25 -10.25 5.88 8.61
C PHE A 25 -11.39 5.76 7.60
N ASN A 26 -12.31 4.81 7.80
CA ASN A 26 -13.50 4.71 6.96
C ASN A 26 -14.41 5.93 7.13
N ALA A 27 -14.59 6.43 8.35
CA ALA A 27 -15.32 7.66 8.61
C ALA A 27 -14.64 8.88 7.95
N TYR A 28 -13.31 9.01 8.06
CA TYR A 28 -12.55 10.08 7.40
C TYR A 28 -12.70 10.04 5.88
N ASN A 29 -12.62 8.85 5.27
CA ASN A 29 -12.79 8.70 3.84
C ASN A 29 -14.23 9.00 3.39
N GLN A 30 -15.25 8.63 4.17
CA GLN A 30 -16.65 9.00 3.89
C GLN A 30 -16.85 10.51 3.96
N MET A 31 -16.28 11.16 4.98
CA MET A 31 -16.30 12.61 5.13
C MET A 31 -15.63 13.30 3.93
N TYR A 32 -14.43 12.84 3.54
CA TYR A 32 -13.71 13.35 2.38
C TYR A 32 -14.47 13.14 1.06
N LYS A 33 -15.13 11.99 0.88
CA LYS A 33 -15.93 11.71 -0.33
C LYS A 33 -17.30 12.37 -0.33
N SER A 34 -17.66 13.13 0.71
CA SER A 34 -19.01 13.69 0.86
C SER A 34 -20.10 12.59 0.81
N GLY A 35 -19.74 11.37 1.21
CA GLY A 35 -20.54 10.15 1.02
C GLY A 35 -21.47 9.84 2.19
N TRP A 36 -21.76 10.81 3.05
CA TRP A 36 -22.67 10.60 4.17
C TRP A 36 -24.09 10.33 3.67
N GLU A 37 -24.81 9.38 4.25
CA GLU A 37 -26.22 9.14 3.96
C GLU A 37 -27.08 9.37 5.20
N LEU A 38 -28.30 9.90 4.99
CA LEU A 38 -29.28 9.99 6.07
C LEU A 38 -29.62 8.57 6.56
N PRO A 39 -29.71 8.35 7.89
CA PRO A 39 -30.27 7.13 8.43
C PRO A 39 -31.64 6.82 7.81
N PHE A 40 -31.92 5.55 7.57
CA PHE A 40 -33.12 5.11 6.85
C PHE A 40 -34.41 5.69 7.44
N GLU A 41 -34.51 5.73 8.76
CA GLU A 41 -35.64 6.28 9.51
C GLU A 41 -35.90 7.76 9.21
N ILE A 42 -34.82 8.54 9.05
CA ILE A 42 -34.87 9.99 8.79
C ILE A 42 -35.09 10.25 7.30
N ARG A 43 -34.51 9.42 6.42
CA ARG A 43 -34.67 9.51 4.96
C ARG A 43 -36.14 9.40 4.52
N GLN A 44 -36.99 8.73 5.29
CA GLN A 44 -38.43 8.61 5.01
C GLN A 44 -39.22 9.90 5.28
N LEU A 45 -38.69 10.82 6.09
CA LEU A 45 -39.37 12.05 6.47
C LEU A 45 -39.21 13.08 5.34
N ALA A 46 -40.28 13.31 4.57
CA ALA A 46 -40.27 14.16 3.37
C ALA A 46 -39.86 15.63 3.61
N TRP A 47 -39.97 16.11 4.85
CA TRP A 47 -39.58 17.49 5.22
C TRP A 47 -38.11 17.64 5.61
N ILE A 48 -37.35 16.55 5.72
CA ILE A 48 -35.92 16.60 6.05
C ILE A 48 -35.11 16.54 4.75
N GLN A 49 -34.34 17.59 4.50
CA GLN A 49 -33.43 17.66 3.36
C GLN A 49 -32.00 17.35 3.79
N LYS A 50 -31.32 16.52 3.00
CA LYS A 50 -29.90 16.24 3.15
C LYS A 50 -29.10 17.45 2.65
N VAL A 51 -28.33 18.07 3.53
CA VAL A 51 -27.31 19.05 3.17
C VAL A 51 -25.95 18.45 3.46
N ILE A 52 -25.08 18.39 2.46
CA ILE A 52 -23.74 17.83 2.60
C ILE A 52 -22.75 18.98 2.66
N ASN A 53 -21.94 19.03 3.71
CA ASN A 53 -20.85 19.99 3.81
C ASN A 53 -19.64 19.50 3.00
N SER A 54 -19.15 20.31 2.05
CA SER A 54 -17.94 20.02 1.27
C SER A 54 -16.64 20.47 1.94
N ASP A 55 -16.71 21.21 3.04
CA ASP A 55 -15.54 21.77 3.74
C ASP A 55 -14.42 20.73 3.98
N PRO A 56 -14.70 19.48 4.38
CA PRO A 56 -13.62 18.49 4.59
C PRO A 56 -12.88 18.11 3.30
N PHE A 57 -13.61 18.00 2.19
CA PHE A 57 -13.00 17.75 0.88
C PHE A 57 -12.11 18.93 0.48
N ASP A 58 -12.64 20.14 0.61
CA ASP A 58 -11.95 21.38 0.22
C ASP A 58 -10.71 21.64 1.10
N ALA A 59 -10.80 21.36 2.40
CA ALA A 59 -9.69 21.47 3.35
C ALA A 59 -8.54 20.51 2.98
N VAL A 60 -8.85 19.23 2.74
CA VAL A 60 -7.85 18.24 2.33
C VAL A 60 -7.24 18.60 0.97
N GLN A 61 -8.06 18.97 -0.01
CA GLN A 61 -7.56 19.38 -1.34
C GLN A 61 -6.67 20.61 -1.27
N THR A 62 -7.05 21.61 -0.47
CA THR A 62 -6.26 22.83 -0.28
C THR A 62 -4.94 22.51 0.42
N GLY A 63 -4.97 21.70 1.47
CA GLY A 63 -3.77 21.24 2.17
C GLY A 63 -2.82 20.47 1.26
N VAL A 64 -3.34 19.55 0.44
CA VAL A 64 -2.55 18.82 -0.57
C VAL A 64 -1.91 19.77 -1.56
N ARG A 65 -2.65 20.76 -2.10
CA ARG A 65 -2.10 21.74 -3.04
C ARG A 65 -0.97 22.56 -2.43
N ILE A 66 -1.12 23.00 -1.18
CA ILE A 66 -0.09 23.77 -0.48
C ILE A 66 1.15 22.90 -0.25
N ILE A 67 0.98 21.72 0.36
CA ILE A 67 2.11 20.87 0.75
C ILE A 67 2.82 20.28 -0.48
N ALA A 68 2.09 19.89 -1.52
CA ALA A 68 2.68 19.32 -2.73
C ALA A 68 3.55 20.30 -3.53
N THR A 69 3.40 21.62 -3.30
CA THR A 69 4.29 22.63 -3.91
C THR A 69 5.66 22.71 -3.25
N ILE A 70 5.78 22.20 -2.02
CA ILE A 70 7.03 22.23 -1.27
C ILE A 70 7.87 21.03 -1.71
N PRO A 71 9.02 21.25 -2.37
CA PRO A 71 9.85 20.14 -2.82
C PRO A 71 10.44 19.40 -1.61
N MET A 72 10.53 18.07 -1.71
CA MET A 72 11.11 17.25 -0.65
C MET A 72 12.58 17.61 -0.39
N SER A 73 12.89 18.02 0.84
CA SER A 73 14.27 18.27 1.27
C SER A 73 14.94 16.97 1.72
N ILE A 74 15.65 16.32 0.81
CA ILE A 74 16.52 15.18 1.15
C ILE A 74 17.87 15.72 1.63
N ARG A 75 18.25 15.35 2.86
CA ARG A 75 19.58 15.62 3.44
C ARG A 75 20.24 14.31 3.85
N TYR A 76 21.48 14.11 3.44
CA TYR A 76 22.28 12.94 3.80
C TYR A 76 23.42 13.37 4.73
N GLN A 77 23.46 12.77 5.93
CA GLN A 77 24.53 13.05 6.87
C GLN A 77 25.83 12.34 6.41
N PRO A 78 26.94 13.07 6.24
CA PRO A 78 28.23 12.45 5.91
C PRO A 78 28.66 11.46 7.01
N LEU A 79 29.17 10.29 6.60
CA LEU A 79 29.61 9.25 7.54
C LEU A 79 30.82 9.66 8.39
N ALA A 80 31.62 10.60 7.90
CA ALA A 80 32.80 11.12 8.59
C ALA A 80 33.04 12.60 8.22
N PRO A 81 33.69 13.39 9.09
CA PRO A 81 34.06 14.76 8.78
C PRO A 81 35.05 14.83 7.59
N GLY A 82 35.05 15.95 6.87
CA GLY A 82 35.95 16.21 5.74
C GLY A 82 35.23 16.59 4.44
N LEU A 83 35.91 17.35 3.58
CA LEU A 83 35.35 17.89 2.34
C LEU A 83 34.88 16.78 1.38
N VAL A 84 35.70 15.74 1.20
CA VAL A 84 35.41 14.60 0.32
C VAL A 84 34.13 13.86 0.71
N ASN A 85 33.91 13.64 2.00
CA ASN A 85 32.71 12.96 2.50
C ASN A 85 31.47 13.83 2.35
N ARG A 86 31.62 15.16 2.50
CA ARG A 86 30.54 16.13 2.26
C ARG A 86 30.16 16.18 0.78
N GLU A 87 31.12 16.15 -0.13
CA GLU A 87 30.85 16.11 -1.57
C GLU A 87 30.14 14.82 -1.96
N ARG A 88 30.59 13.66 -1.44
CA ARG A 88 29.92 12.37 -1.64
C ARG A 88 28.48 12.41 -1.13
N ALA A 89 28.23 12.98 0.04
CA ALA A 89 26.88 13.18 0.57
C ALA A 89 26.02 14.02 -0.39
N GLY A 90 26.57 15.12 -0.93
CA GLY A 90 25.88 15.96 -1.92
C GLY A 90 25.54 15.22 -3.22
N VAL A 91 26.41 14.31 -3.68
CA VAL A 91 26.13 13.43 -4.83
C VAL A 91 24.97 12.48 -4.51
N ILE A 92 24.97 11.84 -3.34
CA ILE A 92 23.89 10.96 -2.90
C ILE A 92 22.55 11.70 -2.86
N GLU A 93 22.51 12.88 -2.23
CA GLU A 93 21.31 13.72 -2.18
C GLU A 93 20.78 14.06 -3.57
N LYS A 94 21.68 14.42 -4.50
CA LYS A 94 21.32 14.75 -5.89
C LYS A 94 20.75 13.53 -6.61
N VAL A 95 21.33 12.35 -6.43
CA VAL A 95 20.85 11.09 -7.00
C VAL A 95 19.48 10.73 -6.44
N CYS A 96 19.28 10.82 -5.12
CA CYS A 96 17.98 10.55 -4.49
C CYS A 96 16.90 11.49 -5.02
N LYS A 97 17.18 12.80 -5.13
CA LYS A 97 16.25 13.78 -5.72
C LYS A 97 15.91 13.45 -7.17
N TRP A 98 16.89 13.00 -7.96
CA TRP A 98 16.66 12.56 -9.33
C TRP A 98 15.75 11.33 -9.38
N GLN A 99 15.98 10.32 -8.54
CA GLN A 99 15.14 9.11 -8.48
C GLN A 99 13.69 9.43 -8.12
N ILE A 100 13.44 10.30 -7.14
CA ILE A 100 12.06 10.73 -6.79
C ILE A 100 11.43 11.48 -7.96
N LYS A 101 12.14 12.42 -8.58
CA LYS A 101 11.65 13.16 -9.76
C LYS A 101 11.31 12.21 -10.91
N SER A 102 12.14 11.20 -11.13
CA SER A 102 11.94 10.14 -12.11
C SER A 102 10.70 9.28 -11.81
N ALA A 103 10.52 8.87 -10.55
CA ALA A 103 9.35 8.13 -10.12
C ALA A 103 8.06 8.96 -10.30
N ASN A 104 8.10 10.27 -10.03
CA ASN A 104 6.97 11.18 -10.25
C ASN A 104 6.55 11.29 -11.72
N ARG A 105 7.46 11.13 -12.69
CA ARG A 105 7.11 11.18 -14.13
C ARG A 105 6.19 10.05 -14.58
N ARG A 106 6.12 8.95 -13.82
CA ARG A 106 5.27 7.79 -14.15
C ARG A 106 3.81 7.97 -13.75
N ARG A 107 3.52 8.96 -12.91
CA ARG A 107 2.24 9.09 -12.22
C ARG A 107 1.55 10.39 -12.62
N SER A 108 0.22 10.37 -12.58
CA SER A 108 -0.59 11.58 -12.77
C SER A 108 -0.48 12.55 -11.60
N ARG A 109 -0.20 12.03 -10.39
CA ARG A 109 0.02 12.80 -9.17
C ARG A 109 1.41 12.52 -8.61
N THR A 110 2.01 13.55 -8.01
CA THR A 110 3.30 13.43 -7.35
C THR A 110 3.18 12.58 -6.08
N ILE A 111 4.25 11.88 -5.74
CA ILE A 111 4.37 11.09 -4.51
C ILE A 111 4.15 12.01 -3.31
N GLU A 112 4.68 13.21 -3.34
CA GLU A 112 4.51 14.23 -2.29
C GLU A 112 3.04 14.61 -2.11
N GLY A 113 2.28 14.75 -3.20
CA GLY A 113 0.85 15.07 -3.14
C GLY A 113 0.01 13.92 -2.59
N GLU A 114 0.31 12.68 -2.98
CA GLU A 114 -0.35 11.52 -2.38
C GLU A 114 0.02 11.37 -0.90
N MET A 115 1.30 11.48 -0.52
CA MET A 115 1.73 11.48 0.87
C MET A 115 1.04 12.56 1.69
N ALA A 116 0.99 13.81 1.21
CA ALA A 116 0.29 14.90 1.88
C ALA A 116 -1.20 14.57 2.09
N ARG A 117 -1.84 13.94 1.10
CA ARG A 117 -3.24 13.52 1.20
C ARG A 117 -3.43 12.48 2.29
N MET A 118 -2.55 11.47 2.37
CA MET A 118 -2.67 10.42 3.37
C MET A 118 -2.41 10.95 4.78
N ALA A 119 -1.40 11.83 4.93
CA ALA A 119 -1.11 12.50 6.19
C ALA A 119 -2.32 13.34 6.66
N LEU A 120 -2.90 14.16 5.78
CA LEU A 120 -4.05 15.00 6.15
C LEU A 120 -5.32 14.19 6.43
N LEU A 121 -5.51 13.05 5.77
CA LEU A 121 -6.75 12.28 5.88
C LEU A 121 -6.72 11.21 6.97
N TYR A 122 -5.57 10.56 7.16
CA TYR A 122 -5.43 9.39 8.02
C TYR A 122 -4.36 9.56 9.10
N ASP A 123 -3.63 10.68 9.11
CA ASP A 123 -2.45 10.88 9.95
C ASP A 123 -1.42 9.73 9.81
N MET A 124 -1.39 9.10 8.63
CA MET A 124 -0.46 8.02 8.30
C MET A 124 -0.15 8.05 6.81
N CYS A 125 1.12 7.87 6.48
CA CYS A 125 1.64 7.69 5.12
C CYS A 125 2.35 6.36 5.03
N ALA A 126 2.00 5.54 4.03
CA ALA A 126 2.67 4.29 3.74
C ALA A 126 3.21 4.28 2.32
N VAL A 127 4.51 4.01 2.17
CA VAL A 127 5.19 4.00 0.86
C VAL A 127 6.06 2.76 0.75
N LYS A 128 5.90 2.00 -0.34
CA LYS A 128 6.78 0.88 -0.72
C LYS A 128 7.76 1.33 -1.79
N THR A 129 9.04 1.02 -1.62
CA THR A 129 10.06 1.22 -2.65
C THR A 129 10.34 -0.10 -3.35
N VAL A 130 10.19 -0.13 -4.66
CA VAL A 130 10.41 -1.33 -5.49
C VAL A 130 11.60 -1.06 -6.41
N ASP A 131 12.57 -1.98 -6.41
CA ASP A 131 13.67 -1.97 -7.38
C ASP A 131 13.20 -2.70 -8.65
N LEU A 132 13.00 -1.98 -9.75
CA LEU A 132 12.46 -2.54 -10.98
C LEU A 132 13.38 -3.61 -11.58
N GLU A 133 14.70 -3.47 -11.46
CA GLU A 133 15.62 -4.48 -12.00
C GLU A 133 15.48 -5.82 -11.25
N TYR A 134 15.27 -5.74 -9.94
CA TYR A 134 15.04 -6.92 -9.12
C TYR A 134 13.68 -7.54 -9.45
N GLU A 135 12.65 -6.71 -9.58
CA GLU A 135 11.29 -7.16 -9.89
C GLU A 135 11.19 -7.82 -11.28
N ILE A 136 11.82 -7.24 -12.30
CA ILE A 136 11.85 -7.82 -13.66
C ILE A 136 12.51 -9.20 -13.62
N LYS A 137 13.66 -9.33 -12.94
CA LYS A 137 14.34 -10.62 -12.79
C LYS A 137 13.50 -11.65 -12.04
N HIS A 138 12.72 -11.21 -11.05
CA HIS A 138 11.83 -12.11 -10.33
C HIS A 138 10.65 -12.55 -11.21
N LYS A 139 10.03 -11.61 -11.94
CA LYS A 139 8.92 -11.89 -12.86
C LYS A 139 9.30 -12.84 -13.99
N THR A 140 10.49 -12.69 -14.56
CA THR A 140 10.97 -13.60 -15.61
C THR A 140 11.20 -15.02 -15.09
N LEU A 141 11.56 -15.20 -13.81
CA LEU A 141 11.70 -16.52 -13.19
C LEU A 141 10.35 -17.24 -12.98
N ILE A 142 9.26 -16.48 -12.81
CA ILE A 142 7.91 -17.01 -12.58
C ILE A 142 7.02 -16.94 -13.84
N ASN A 143 7.63 -16.67 -15.01
CA ASN A 143 6.96 -16.48 -16.31
C ASN A 143 5.81 -15.46 -16.29
N ALA A 144 5.90 -14.43 -15.43
CA ALA A 144 4.95 -13.32 -15.40
C ALA A 144 5.29 -12.25 -16.44
N ASP A 145 4.29 -11.45 -16.86
CA ASP A 145 4.53 -10.33 -17.78
C ASP A 145 5.31 -9.21 -17.09
N SER A 146 6.46 -8.85 -17.68
CA SER A 146 7.39 -7.83 -17.19
C SER A 146 7.50 -6.61 -18.11
N LYS A 147 6.74 -6.57 -19.21
CA LYS A 147 6.82 -5.49 -20.21
C LYS A 147 6.55 -4.10 -19.61
N ARG A 148 5.65 -4.02 -18.63
CA ARG A 148 5.29 -2.75 -17.97
C ARG A 148 6.45 -2.23 -17.12
N GLU A 149 7.12 -3.12 -16.39
CA GLU A 149 8.26 -2.79 -15.55
C GLU A 149 9.48 -2.43 -16.38
N GLU A 150 9.72 -3.11 -17.50
CA GLU A 150 10.75 -2.78 -18.47
C GLU A 150 10.54 -1.38 -19.07
N ALA A 151 9.30 -1.05 -19.47
CA ALA A 151 8.96 0.29 -19.93
C ALA A 151 9.16 1.34 -18.82
N ALA A 152 8.82 1.00 -17.58
CA ALA A 152 9.02 1.88 -16.44
C ALA A 152 10.51 2.12 -16.14
N LEU A 153 11.37 1.12 -16.38
CA LEU A 153 12.82 1.20 -16.13
C LEU A 153 13.48 2.32 -16.93
N ALA A 154 12.97 2.62 -18.14
CA ALA A 154 13.45 3.74 -18.96
C ALA A 154 13.35 5.11 -18.26
N LEU A 155 12.45 5.25 -17.29
CA LEU A 155 12.25 6.49 -16.54
C LEU A 155 13.06 6.54 -15.23
N GLY A 156 13.64 5.42 -14.79
CA GLY A 156 14.42 5.32 -13.55
C GLY A 156 14.43 3.90 -12.98
N ARG A 157 15.33 3.62 -12.04
CA ARG A 157 15.45 2.26 -11.47
C ARG A 157 14.41 1.97 -10.39
N PHE A 158 14.16 2.94 -9.52
CA PHE A 158 13.26 2.74 -8.39
C PHE A 158 11.84 3.18 -8.73
N MET A 159 10.87 2.40 -8.28
CA MET A 159 9.47 2.79 -8.24
C MET A 159 9.07 3.02 -6.79
N ILE A 160 8.43 4.16 -6.53
CA ILE A 160 7.96 4.55 -5.21
C ILE A 160 6.43 4.52 -5.26
N VAL A 161 5.83 3.62 -4.48
CA VAL A 161 4.41 3.33 -4.49
C VAL A 161 3.82 3.77 -3.15
N PRO A 162 3.18 4.96 -3.05
CA PRO A 162 2.26 5.24 -1.96
C PRO A 162 1.07 4.28 -2.00
N TYR A 163 0.73 3.72 -0.85
CA TYR A 163 -0.40 2.83 -0.62
C TYR A 163 -1.45 3.54 0.24
N ASP A 164 -2.75 3.28 0.00
CA ASP A 164 -3.81 3.75 0.89
C ASP A 164 -3.55 3.29 2.32
N SER A 165 -3.49 4.22 3.27
CA SER A 165 -3.18 3.94 4.67
C SER A 165 -4.22 3.04 5.32
N ARG A 166 -5.43 2.96 4.74
CA ARG A 166 -6.48 2.01 5.14
C ARG A 166 -6.12 0.56 4.86
N ASP A 167 -5.35 0.35 3.81
CA ASP A 167 -4.98 -0.97 3.33
C ASP A 167 -3.70 -1.48 4.01
N VAL A 168 -3.01 -0.64 4.78
CA VAL A 168 -1.69 -0.95 5.36
C VAL A 168 -1.77 -1.08 6.88
N TYR A 169 -1.16 -2.15 7.39
CA TYR A 169 -1.10 -2.48 8.79
C TYR A 169 0.36 -2.65 9.19
N PRO A 170 0.99 -1.59 9.73
CA PRO A 170 2.35 -1.67 10.23
C PRO A 170 2.42 -2.48 11.53
N ILE A 171 3.56 -3.14 11.74
CA ILE A 171 3.92 -3.80 13.00
C ILE A 171 5.14 -3.10 13.54
N TRP A 172 4.98 -2.45 14.69
CA TRP A 172 6.04 -1.72 15.37
C TRP A 172 6.58 -2.51 16.54
N SER A 173 7.87 -2.32 16.80
CA SER A 173 8.50 -2.59 18.08
C SER A 173 9.26 -1.37 18.57
N ASN A 174 9.86 -1.50 19.74
CA ASN A 174 10.72 -0.47 20.31
C ASN A 174 11.94 -0.12 19.42
N ILE A 175 12.28 -0.96 18.44
CA ILE A 175 13.41 -0.77 17.53
C ILE A 175 12.96 -0.07 16.23
N GLY A 176 11.67 -0.15 15.89
CA GLY A 176 11.10 0.46 14.69
C GLY A 176 10.10 -0.45 14.00
N LEU A 177 9.96 -0.27 12.69
CA LEU A 177 9.05 -1.08 11.86
C LEU A 177 9.63 -2.49 11.70
N GLU A 178 8.91 -3.51 12.15
CA GLU A 178 9.32 -4.92 12.07
C GLU A 178 8.62 -5.70 10.96
N GLY A 179 7.42 -5.27 10.58
CA GLY A 179 6.67 -5.92 9.52
C GLY A 179 5.54 -5.05 9.02
N VAL A 180 5.00 -5.43 7.87
CA VAL A 180 3.89 -4.75 7.21
C VAL A 180 2.97 -5.81 6.62
N LEU A 181 1.68 -5.67 6.90
CA LEU A 181 0.62 -6.36 6.18
C LEU A 181 -0.10 -5.36 5.28
N VAL A 182 -0.25 -5.70 4.01
CA VAL A 182 -1.10 -4.98 3.07
C VAL A 182 -2.33 -5.82 2.79
N VAL A 183 -3.51 -5.21 2.81
CA VAL A 183 -4.79 -5.85 2.50
C VAL A 183 -5.54 -5.00 1.48
N GLN A 184 -5.79 -5.55 0.29
CA GLN A 184 -6.42 -4.82 -0.81
C GLN A 184 -7.49 -5.64 -1.50
N HIS A 185 -8.54 -5.00 -1.97
CA HIS A 185 -9.48 -5.62 -2.91
C HIS A 185 -8.96 -5.40 -4.32
N ARG A 186 -8.68 -6.50 -5.02
CA ARG A 186 -8.15 -6.50 -6.39
C ARG A 186 -8.98 -7.43 -7.25
N ARG A 187 -8.85 -7.30 -8.57
CA ARG A 187 -9.43 -8.29 -9.49
C ARG A 187 -8.54 -9.52 -9.56
N ALA A 188 -9.15 -10.70 -9.68
CA ALA A 188 -8.43 -11.96 -9.84
C ALA A 188 -7.46 -11.91 -11.03
N GLN A 189 -7.87 -11.28 -12.14
CA GLN A 189 -7.01 -11.10 -13.31
C GLN A 189 -5.73 -10.30 -13.00
N GLU A 190 -5.81 -9.27 -12.15
CA GLU A 190 -4.62 -8.49 -11.77
C GLU A 190 -3.60 -9.33 -10.99
N ILE A 191 -4.08 -10.29 -10.19
CA ILE A 191 -3.23 -11.22 -9.45
C ILE A 191 -2.57 -12.21 -10.41
N LEU A 192 -3.30 -12.74 -11.39
CA LEU A 192 -2.73 -13.63 -12.41
C LEU A 192 -1.65 -12.93 -13.24
N ASP A 193 -1.93 -11.70 -13.69
CA ASP A 193 -0.98 -10.91 -14.49
C ASP A 193 0.31 -10.60 -13.70
N GLU A 194 0.20 -10.38 -12.38
CA GLU A 194 1.34 -10.03 -11.54
C GLU A 194 2.21 -11.25 -11.17
N PHE A 195 1.60 -12.39 -10.87
CA PHE A 195 2.29 -13.56 -10.31
C PHE A 195 2.44 -14.74 -11.28
N GLY A 196 1.89 -14.66 -12.49
CA GLY A 196 2.09 -15.64 -13.57
C GLY A 196 1.79 -17.07 -13.12
N ASP A 197 2.77 -17.96 -13.29
CA ASP A 197 2.63 -19.40 -13.01
C ASP A 197 2.28 -19.67 -11.53
N LYS A 198 2.81 -18.87 -10.59
CA LYS A 198 2.55 -19.03 -9.15
C LYS A 198 1.08 -18.81 -8.79
N ALA A 199 0.36 -17.98 -9.54
CA ALA A 199 -1.08 -17.79 -9.34
C ALA A 199 -1.90 -18.74 -10.21
N THR A 200 -1.45 -19.03 -11.43
CA THR A 200 -2.16 -19.87 -12.40
C THR A 200 -2.31 -21.33 -11.95
N GLN A 201 -1.42 -21.82 -11.08
CA GLN A 201 -1.58 -23.15 -10.45
C GLN A 201 -2.89 -23.29 -9.63
N HIS A 202 -3.48 -22.18 -9.20
CA HIS A 202 -4.75 -22.16 -8.47
C HIS A 202 -5.91 -22.08 -9.47
N VAL A 203 -6.40 -23.25 -9.90
CA VAL A 203 -7.45 -23.39 -10.92
C VAL A 203 -8.71 -22.59 -10.57
N GLU A 204 -9.09 -22.51 -9.30
CA GLU A 204 -10.27 -21.76 -8.87
C GLU A 204 -10.07 -20.24 -9.02
N LEU A 205 -8.89 -19.72 -8.68
CA LEU A 205 -8.54 -18.31 -8.89
C LEU A 205 -8.54 -17.98 -10.40
N ALA A 206 -8.02 -18.89 -11.23
CA ALA A 206 -8.05 -18.76 -12.68
C ALA A 206 -9.47 -18.76 -13.25
N LYS A 207 -10.37 -19.59 -12.70
CA LYS A 207 -11.79 -19.58 -13.08
C LYS A 207 -12.48 -18.28 -12.69
N LEU A 208 -12.23 -17.79 -11.49
CA LEU A 208 -12.79 -16.53 -10.99
C LEU A 208 -12.39 -15.34 -11.88
N ALA A 209 -11.18 -15.33 -12.42
CA ALA A 209 -10.73 -14.29 -13.34
C ALA A 209 -11.47 -14.29 -14.70
N LEU A 210 -12.11 -15.40 -15.07
CA LEU A 210 -12.93 -15.52 -16.29
C LEU A 210 -14.40 -15.15 -16.05
N GLU A 211 -14.80 -14.96 -14.79
CA GLU A 211 -16.18 -14.60 -14.45
C GLU A 211 -16.52 -13.14 -14.78
N PRO A 212 -17.81 -12.78 -14.86
CA PRO A 212 -18.23 -11.40 -15.10
C PRO A 212 -17.67 -10.43 -14.05
N HIS A 213 -17.40 -9.18 -14.46
CA HIS A 213 -16.71 -8.13 -13.70
C HIS A 213 -17.24 -7.79 -12.28
N ASP A 214 -18.41 -8.31 -11.90
CA ASP A 214 -18.98 -8.08 -10.57
C ASP A 214 -18.59 -9.17 -9.55
N SER A 215 -18.21 -10.38 -9.99
CA SER A 215 -17.76 -11.48 -9.11
C SER A 215 -16.24 -11.71 -9.12
N ASP A 216 -15.49 -11.07 -10.02
CA ASP A 216 -14.04 -11.26 -10.19
C ASP A 216 -13.15 -10.66 -9.08
N TRP A 217 -13.72 -10.26 -7.94
CA TRP A 217 -13.01 -9.57 -6.87
C TRP A 217 -12.46 -10.54 -5.83
N VAL A 218 -11.24 -10.25 -5.41
CA VAL A 218 -10.53 -10.99 -4.38
C VAL A 218 -9.93 -10.04 -3.35
N THR A 219 -9.75 -10.55 -2.13
CA THR A 219 -9.03 -9.86 -1.07
C THR A 219 -7.60 -10.38 -1.05
N TYR A 220 -6.68 -9.51 -1.43
CA TYR A 220 -5.25 -9.74 -1.53
C TYR A 220 -4.55 -9.37 -0.22
N TYR A 221 -3.65 -10.23 0.24
CA TYR A 221 -2.82 -10.01 1.42
C TYR A 221 -1.33 -10.13 1.05
N ASP A 222 -0.51 -9.14 1.40
CA ASP A 222 0.97 -9.17 1.31
C ASP A 222 1.55 -8.88 2.69
N TYR A 223 1.98 -9.93 3.39
CA TYR A 223 2.71 -9.83 4.64
C TYR A 223 4.21 -9.89 4.38
N THR A 224 4.94 -8.91 4.89
CA THR A 224 6.40 -8.88 4.84
C THR A 224 6.97 -8.47 6.19
N ASP A 225 7.83 -9.31 6.76
CA ASP A 225 8.71 -8.96 7.89
C ASP A 225 10.19 -9.18 7.52
N SER A 226 11.11 -9.05 8.47
CA SER A 226 12.55 -9.23 8.22
C SER A 226 12.93 -10.63 7.71
N ASP A 227 12.14 -11.65 8.03
CA ASP A 227 12.49 -13.05 7.78
C ASP A 227 11.59 -13.72 6.74
N THR A 228 10.35 -13.29 6.64
CA THR A 228 9.26 -13.99 5.96
C THR A 228 8.51 -13.02 5.06
N ARG A 229 8.24 -13.45 3.83
CA ARG A 229 7.25 -12.83 2.96
C ARG A 229 6.20 -13.85 2.60
N SER A 230 4.93 -13.49 2.73
CA SER A 230 3.82 -14.35 2.37
C SER A 230 2.72 -13.57 1.71
N ILE A 231 2.23 -14.11 0.59
CA ILE A 231 1.19 -13.52 -0.24
C ILE A 231 0.09 -14.56 -0.39
N TRP A 232 -1.14 -14.19 -0.05
CA TRP A 232 -2.30 -15.05 -0.21
C TRP A 232 -3.53 -14.24 -0.60
N VAL A 233 -4.55 -14.96 -1.05
CA VAL A 233 -5.77 -14.38 -1.61
C VAL A 233 -6.99 -15.13 -1.08
N ASP A 234 -8.03 -14.36 -0.75
CA ASP A 234 -9.37 -14.85 -0.43
C ASP A 234 -10.39 -14.39 -1.45
N GLU A 235 -11.43 -15.20 -1.64
CA GLU A 235 -12.54 -14.88 -2.54
C GLU A 235 -13.40 -13.74 -1.98
N GLY A 236 -13.84 -12.84 -2.86
CA GLY A 236 -14.76 -11.77 -2.53
C GLY A 236 -14.11 -10.50 -1.97
N ARG A 237 -14.97 -9.54 -1.59
CA ARG A 237 -14.58 -8.23 -1.04
C ARG A 237 -14.73 -8.14 0.47
N THR A 238 -14.99 -9.27 1.13
CA THR A 238 -15.09 -9.33 2.58
C THR A 238 -13.73 -9.70 3.14
N PHE A 239 -13.28 -8.95 4.15
CA PHE A 239 -12.15 -9.39 4.96
C PHE A 239 -12.52 -10.74 5.57
N ALA A 240 -11.71 -11.76 5.30
CA ALA A 240 -11.95 -13.07 5.86
C ALA A 240 -11.91 -12.96 7.40
N THR A 241 -12.90 -13.52 8.08
CA THR A 241 -12.80 -13.67 9.53
C THR A 241 -11.93 -14.89 9.85
N PRO A 242 -11.29 -14.97 11.03
CA PRO A 242 -10.48 -16.14 11.41
C PRO A 242 -11.23 -17.48 11.31
N ALA A 243 -12.56 -17.46 11.33
CA ALA A 243 -13.43 -18.62 11.23
C ALA A 243 -13.62 -19.14 9.79
N ASP A 244 -13.44 -18.30 8.76
CA ASP A 244 -13.75 -18.63 7.36
C ASP A 244 -12.64 -19.43 6.65
N GLY A 245 -11.56 -19.72 7.38
CA GLY A 245 -10.40 -20.39 6.82
C GLY A 245 -9.25 -19.42 6.59
N ILE A 246 -8.08 -19.95 6.86
CA ILE A 246 -6.78 -19.33 6.65
C ILE A 246 -6.67 -19.21 5.12
N GLY A 247 -6.61 -17.99 4.54
CA GLY A 247 -6.32 -17.68 3.12
C GLY A 247 -6.58 -18.79 2.06
N ARG A 248 -7.60 -18.68 1.21
CA ARG A 248 -7.99 -19.76 0.28
C ARG A 248 -6.85 -20.19 -0.66
N TRP A 249 -6.07 -19.23 -1.19
CA TRP A 249 -4.96 -19.52 -2.09
C TRP A 249 -3.65 -18.84 -1.65
N THR A 250 -2.64 -19.62 -1.25
CA THR A 250 -1.26 -19.10 -1.05
C THR A 250 -0.59 -18.93 -2.41
N ILE A 251 -0.24 -17.70 -2.77
CA ILE A 251 0.47 -17.40 -4.02
C ILE A 251 1.98 -17.52 -3.82
N ASP A 252 2.48 -17.02 -2.70
CA ASP A 252 3.90 -17.08 -2.35
C ASP A 252 4.09 -17.18 -0.85
N HIS A 253 5.03 -18.00 -0.41
CA HIS A 253 5.43 -18.08 0.99
C HIS A 253 6.87 -18.53 1.08
N GLY A 254 7.69 -17.77 1.81
CA GLY A 254 9.08 -18.13 2.01
C GLY A 254 9.89 -17.06 2.71
N LYS A 255 11.21 -17.19 2.60
CA LYS A 255 12.14 -16.25 3.22
C LYS A 255 12.02 -14.91 2.53
N ASN A 256 11.97 -13.81 3.28
CA ASN A 256 12.08 -12.48 2.69
C ASN A 256 13.43 -12.40 1.95
N PRO A 257 13.43 -12.20 0.62
CA PRO A 257 14.66 -12.17 -0.15
C PRO A 257 15.46 -10.87 0.08
N LEU A 258 14.83 -9.84 0.66
CA LEU A 258 15.48 -8.58 0.99
C LEU A 258 16.04 -8.64 2.41
N SER A 259 17.24 -8.10 2.60
CA SER A 259 17.84 -7.95 3.93
C SER A 259 17.25 -6.78 4.74
N PHE A 260 16.25 -6.09 4.20
CA PHE A 260 15.61 -4.95 4.80
C PHE A 260 14.13 -4.88 4.38
N LEU A 261 13.32 -4.18 5.17
CA LEU A 261 11.96 -3.84 4.79
C LEU A 261 11.97 -2.68 3.80
N ASN A 262 11.47 -2.91 2.60
CA ASN A 262 11.36 -1.89 1.57
C ASN A 262 10.15 -0.96 1.75
N TRP A 263 9.72 -0.78 3.01
CA TRP A 263 8.59 0.03 3.41
C TRP A 263 9.06 1.23 4.22
N SER A 264 8.43 2.37 3.99
CA SER A 264 8.57 3.56 4.80
C SER A 264 7.18 3.98 5.23
N ILE A 265 6.89 3.79 6.51
CA ILE A 265 5.61 4.12 7.13
C ILE A 265 5.87 5.13 8.22
N LYS A 266 5.08 6.20 8.25
CA LYS A 266 5.07 7.21 9.30
C LYS A 266 3.63 7.60 9.58
N GLY A 267 3.26 7.64 10.85
CA GLY A 267 2.01 8.21 11.31
C GLY A 267 2.23 9.12 12.51
N GLY A 268 1.22 9.92 12.84
CA GLY A 268 1.18 10.70 14.06
C GLY A 268 0.93 9.84 15.30
N SER A 269 1.03 10.47 16.46
CA SER A 269 1.28 9.81 17.74
C SER A 269 0.05 9.31 18.51
N GLU A 270 -1.17 9.46 17.97
CA GLU A 270 -2.40 9.36 18.81
C GLU A 270 -3.47 8.36 18.33
N LEU A 271 -3.21 7.52 17.32
CA LEU A 271 -4.19 6.54 16.82
C LEU A 271 -3.75 5.06 16.94
N GLU A 272 -2.62 4.80 17.61
CA GLU A 272 -2.18 3.45 18.01
C GLU A 272 -2.57 3.11 19.46
#